data_AF-A0AAJ5P4A1-F1
#
_entry.id   AF-A0AAJ5P4A1-F1
#
_cell.length_a   1.000
_cell.length_b   1.000
_cell.length_c   1.000
_cell.angle_alpha   90.00
_cell.angle_beta   90.00
_cell.angle_gamma   90.00
#
_symmetry.space_group_name_H-M   'P 1'
#
loop_
_entity.id
_entity.type
_entity.pdbx_description
1 polymer ?
#
loop_
_entity_poly.entity_id
_entity_poly.type
_entity_poly.pdbx_seq_one_letter_code
_entity_poly.pdbx_strand_id
1 'polypeptide(L)'
;MEYTSAGVILFNMNSKVLIVQYPEGHWGFPKGYKETEDKSLFDTAKRELKEEIDILPNFFLNTNSYHFKECYGEKKIIYFIAFTINSNINLCHGLNSYKWVYIKDLDKFPGFLSKQIVRKLEELKLDNITIVKKVNLKDNIAKTNEKVEMPPSKHAYSRLVPLELINDNIKIENIPNTIDSYYLNNLLNRVNDHCSNECFFIDSDEISNCWSMVNILPALVWKVGKVFLPGKPSGCSIGERPMDLYLKIMKDFGFVITENNGGFYLEKGNVGISEITLPFPSFTGTSIAIYLAMLSNNTINIHNVSIEPEIIYLISVIKNLGYKIKFDKIARVIKFKGKTENNGVLSVRVPFDRNVLVTRMVSDLVSYGIFEWFNEEQHYLEELLLFLRKCGFEIYSDNYRIKIVAPNQVVIQERVVLNCGHFPKICSDWQPLLVILLCHYLISFELSDDIFENRFQIFSQLVHLNNNIVLNKKSSNKIVIDYCDTSEKFGIPAEMTTSTNLEFKLLNIRDAAAILIASHQSKLDIEFSNLLQFFRGYETLENVLGEKVELYSYEKQ
;
A
#
# COMPACT_ATOMS: atom_id res chain seq x y z
N MET A 1 -4.00 44.41 4.85
CA MET A 1 -3.43 43.18 4.25
C MET A 1 -4.44 42.08 4.50
N GLU A 2 -4.99 41.45 3.46
CA GLU A 2 -5.90 40.31 3.66
C GLU A 2 -5.14 39.18 4.35
N TYR A 3 -5.46 38.92 5.63
CA TYR A 3 -4.92 37.76 6.36
C TYR A 3 -5.61 36.50 5.83
N THR A 4 -5.00 35.90 4.81
CA THR A 4 -5.50 34.66 4.22
C THR A 4 -4.79 33.46 4.86
N SER A 5 -5.57 32.62 5.52
CA SER A 5 -5.16 31.34 6.09
C SER A 5 -5.65 30.20 5.21
N ALA A 6 -5.00 29.05 5.32
CA ALA A 6 -5.45 27.82 4.70
C ALA A 6 -5.52 26.70 5.75
N GLY A 7 -6.45 25.76 5.55
CA GLY A 7 -6.65 24.65 6.47
C GLY A 7 -7.15 23.40 5.76
N VAL A 8 -7.30 22.32 6.52
CA VAL A 8 -7.70 21.02 5.97
C VAL A 8 -8.87 20.44 6.78
N ILE A 9 -9.92 20.03 6.07
CA ILE A 9 -10.98 19.18 6.61
C ILE A 9 -10.56 17.75 6.27
N LEU A 10 -9.92 17.11 7.23
CA LEU A 10 -9.35 15.78 7.06
C LEU A 10 -10.38 14.72 7.45
N PHE A 11 -10.74 13.86 6.50
CA PHE A 11 -11.62 12.71 6.69
C PHE A 11 -10.81 11.45 6.98
N ASN A 12 -11.34 10.58 7.85
CA ASN A 12 -10.86 9.21 7.98
C ASN A 12 -11.75 8.20 7.27
N MET A 13 -11.31 6.94 7.26
CA MET A 13 -12.00 5.78 6.68
C MET A 13 -13.42 5.52 7.21
N ASN A 14 -13.80 6.11 8.35
CA ASN A 14 -15.12 5.96 8.96
C ASN A 14 -16.02 7.18 8.70
N SER A 15 -15.67 8.00 7.71
CA SER A 15 -16.37 9.26 7.37
C SER A 15 -16.47 10.23 8.55
N LYS A 16 -15.52 10.18 9.48
CA LYS A 16 -15.34 11.18 10.54
C LYS A 16 -14.34 12.22 10.10
N VAL A 17 -14.53 13.46 10.54
CA VAL A 17 -13.57 14.55 10.33
C VAL A 17 -12.70 14.76 11.56
N LEU A 18 -11.46 15.18 11.33
CA LEU A 18 -10.53 15.56 12.38
C LEU A 18 -10.83 16.98 12.85
N ILE A 19 -10.94 17.16 14.17
CA ILE A 19 -10.89 18.47 14.82
C ILE A 19 -9.75 18.48 15.84
N VAL A 20 -9.07 19.62 15.96
CA VAL A 20 -7.98 19.87 16.91
C VAL A 20 -8.39 20.93 17.91
N GLN A 21 -7.84 20.82 19.12
CA GLN A 21 -8.00 21.81 20.17
C GLN A 21 -6.77 22.71 20.22
N TYR A 22 -6.98 23.98 19.92
CA TYR A 22 -5.92 24.99 19.96
C TYR A 22 -5.55 25.37 21.40
N PRO A 23 -4.37 25.98 21.62
CA PRO A 23 -3.92 26.45 22.94
C PRO A 23 -4.96 27.29 23.68
N GLU A 24 -5.75 28.11 22.96
CA GLU A 24 -6.79 28.96 23.52
C GLU A 24 -8.07 28.20 23.92
N GLY A 25 -8.08 26.87 23.77
CA GLY A 25 -9.13 25.96 24.27
C GLY A 25 -10.29 25.71 23.31
N HIS A 26 -10.38 26.45 22.20
CA HIS A 26 -11.41 26.27 21.18
C HIS A 26 -11.08 25.13 20.22
N TRP A 27 -12.12 24.58 19.58
CA TRP A 27 -12.00 23.49 18.61
C TRP A 27 -12.19 23.99 17.19
N GLY A 28 -11.40 23.45 16.27
CA GLY A 28 -11.49 23.77 14.85
C GLY A 28 -10.80 22.72 13.99
N PHE A 29 -10.85 22.92 12.68
CA PHE A 29 -10.01 22.16 11.76
C PHE A 29 -8.55 22.64 11.84
N PRO A 30 -7.56 21.79 11.53
CA PRO A 30 -6.16 22.20 11.35
C PRO A 30 -6.04 23.33 10.33
N LYS A 31 -5.32 24.41 10.66
CA LYS A 31 -5.14 25.59 9.80
C LYS A 31 -4.03 26.51 10.27
N GLY A 32 -3.43 27.22 9.32
CA GLY A 32 -2.50 28.31 9.64
C GLY A 32 -2.37 29.35 8.54
N TYR A 33 -1.41 30.25 8.72
CA TYR A 33 -1.23 31.40 7.84
C TYR A 33 -0.37 31.04 6.64
N LYS A 34 -0.62 31.71 5.52
CA LYS A 34 0.27 31.58 4.37
C LYS A 34 1.64 32.17 4.71
N GLU A 35 2.68 31.34 4.61
CA GLU A 35 4.07 31.76 4.78
C GLU A 35 4.69 32.23 3.46
N THR A 36 5.82 32.94 3.52
CA THR A 36 6.47 33.49 2.32
C THR A 36 6.97 32.41 1.36
N GLU A 37 7.27 31.22 1.88
CA GLU A 37 7.77 30.07 1.12
C GLU A 37 6.65 29.27 0.42
N ASP A 38 5.40 29.48 0.83
CA ASP A 38 4.25 28.77 0.27
C ASP A 38 3.89 29.28 -1.13
N LYS A 39 4.08 28.43 -2.15
CA LYS A 39 3.76 28.74 -3.55
C LYS A 39 2.24 28.96 -3.75
N SER A 40 1.40 28.29 -2.96
CA SER A 40 -0.06 28.38 -3.02
C SER A 40 -0.72 28.19 -1.64
N LEU A 41 -2.00 28.54 -1.49
CA LEU A 41 -2.76 28.24 -0.26
C LEU A 41 -2.94 26.73 -0.03
N PHE A 42 -2.86 25.94 -1.10
CA PHE A 42 -2.87 24.49 -0.99
C PHE A 42 -1.56 23.97 -0.38
N ASP A 43 -0.42 24.54 -0.76
CA ASP A 43 0.87 24.22 -0.15
C ASP A 43 0.90 24.64 1.33
N THR A 44 0.31 25.81 1.67
CA THR A 44 0.07 26.21 3.07
C THR A 44 -0.74 25.14 3.82
N ALA A 45 -1.89 24.72 3.30
CA ALA A 45 -2.73 23.73 3.99
C ALA A 45 -2.02 22.39 4.20
N LYS A 46 -1.21 21.95 3.23
CA LYS A 46 -0.38 20.74 3.35
C LYS A 46 0.71 20.88 4.42
N ARG A 47 1.42 22.01 4.43
CA ARG A 47 2.47 22.31 5.41
C ARG A 47 1.88 22.34 6.81
N GLU A 48 0.81 23.10 7.03
CA GLU A 48 0.14 23.22 8.33
C GLU A 48 -0.34 21.86 8.85
N LEU A 49 -0.91 21.02 7.98
CA LEU A 49 -1.30 19.67 8.39
C LEU A 49 -0.10 18.81 8.80
N LYS A 50 1.03 18.93 8.10
CA LYS A 50 2.25 18.20 8.47
C LYS A 50 2.85 18.74 9.77
N GLU A 51 2.85 20.06 9.97
CA GLU A 51 3.43 20.70 11.14
C GLU A 51 2.58 20.52 12.39
N GLU A 52 1.26 20.65 12.29
CA GLU A 52 0.37 20.57 13.46
C GLU A 52 0.12 19.13 13.91
N ILE A 53 0.03 18.19 12.96
CA ILE A 53 -0.47 16.84 13.26
C ILE A 53 0.36 15.69 12.68
N ASP A 54 1.48 15.98 12.01
CA ASP A 54 2.41 15.00 11.41
C ASP A 54 1.73 13.97 10.51
N ILE A 55 0.79 14.44 9.67
CA ILE A 55 0.08 13.58 8.71
C ILE A 55 0.23 14.09 7.29
N LEU A 56 0.60 13.16 6.42
CA LEU A 56 0.45 13.29 4.98
C LEU A 56 -0.86 12.60 4.55
N PRO A 57 -1.86 13.34 4.04
CA PRO A 57 -3.10 12.74 3.55
C PRO A 57 -2.83 11.84 2.35
N ASN A 58 -3.65 10.80 2.20
CA ASN A 58 -3.59 9.92 1.05
C ASN A 58 -3.96 10.66 -0.25
N PHE A 59 -4.89 11.62 -0.16
CA PHE A 59 -5.23 12.51 -1.26
C PHE A 59 -6.03 13.73 -0.79
N PHE A 60 -6.16 14.70 -1.70
CA PHE A 60 -7.00 15.89 -1.57
C PHE A 60 -8.07 15.89 -2.66
N LEU A 61 -9.28 16.37 -2.36
CA LEU A 61 -10.30 16.67 -3.38
C LEU A 61 -10.04 18.06 -3.97
N ASN A 62 -10.37 18.24 -5.25
CA ASN A 62 -9.98 19.40 -6.08
C ASN A 62 -10.15 20.75 -5.37
N THR A 63 -9.06 21.52 -5.38
CA THR A 63 -8.84 22.81 -4.72
C THR A 63 -9.70 23.96 -5.24
N ASN A 64 -10.28 23.87 -6.44
CA ASN A 64 -11.04 24.96 -7.06
C ASN A 64 -12.57 24.79 -6.95
N SER A 65 -13.05 23.54 -6.84
CA SER A 65 -14.47 23.21 -6.79
C SER A 65 -14.95 22.78 -5.40
N TYR A 66 -14.04 22.31 -4.54
CA TYR A 66 -14.34 21.76 -3.21
C TYR A 66 -13.48 22.40 -2.12
N HIS A 67 -13.44 23.74 -2.09
CA HIS A 67 -12.88 24.47 -0.95
C HIS A 67 -13.96 25.25 -0.21
N PHE A 68 -13.89 25.22 1.12
CA PHE A 68 -14.79 25.99 1.95
C PHE A 68 -14.12 27.28 2.38
N LYS A 69 -14.72 28.39 1.97
CA LYS A 69 -14.31 29.72 2.40
C LYS A 69 -15.09 30.09 3.67
N GLU A 70 -14.36 30.42 4.73
CA GLU A 70 -14.92 30.99 5.95
C GLU A 70 -14.34 32.40 6.15
N CYS A 71 -15.22 33.39 6.39
CA CYS A 71 -14.83 34.78 6.61
C CYS A 71 -15.17 35.20 8.04
N TYR A 72 -14.18 35.75 8.74
CA TYR A 72 -14.34 36.38 10.05
C TYR A 72 -13.81 37.81 9.97
N GLY A 73 -14.71 38.78 9.68
CA GLY A 73 -14.29 40.16 9.42
C GLY A 73 -13.33 40.22 8.21
N GLU A 74 -12.10 40.69 8.44
CA GLU A 74 -11.04 40.77 7.42
C GLU A 74 -10.24 39.46 7.25
N LYS A 75 -10.41 38.47 8.15
CA LYS A 75 -9.71 37.19 8.07
C LYS A 75 -10.47 36.22 7.16
N LYS A 76 -9.76 35.63 6.21
CA LYS A 76 -10.30 34.65 5.26
C LYS A 76 -9.57 33.32 5.43
N ILE A 77 -10.32 32.24 5.58
CA ILE A 77 -9.77 30.88 5.68
C ILE A 77 -10.30 30.06 4.51
N ILE A 78 -9.40 29.37 3.79
CA ILE A 78 -9.75 28.42 2.76
C ILE A 78 -9.45 27.01 3.27
N TYR A 79 -10.48 26.19 3.41
CA TYR A 79 -10.33 24.79 3.80
C TYR A 79 -10.37 23.88 2.58
N PHE A 80 -9.39 22.98 2.50
CA PHE A 80 -9.33 21.91 1.51
C PHE A 80 -9.80 20.60 2.12
N ILE A 81 -10.45 19.75 1.33
CA ILE A 81 -10.86 18.42 1.79
C ILE A 81 -9.74 17.44 1.50
N ALA A 82 -9.38 16.67 2.51
CA ALA A 82 -8.38 15.62 2.38
C ALA A 82 -8.87 14.34 3.05
N PHE A 83 -8.29 13.21 2.65
CA PHE A 83 -8.60 11.91 3.22
C PHE A 83 -7.32 11.28 3.72
N THR A 84 -7.39 10.71 4.91
CA THR A 84 -6.35 9.89 5.47
C THR A 84 -6.93 8.57 5.94
N ILE A 85 -6.12 7.54 5.85
CA ILE A 85 -6.41 6.26 6.50
C ILE A 85 -5.73 6.17 7.85
N ASN A 86 -4.87 7.13 8.21
CA ASN A 86 -4.27 7.20 9.53
C ASN A 86 -5.28 7.75 10.56
N SER A 87 -5.63 6.93 11.55
CA SER A 87 -6.47 7.33 12.68
C SER A 87 -5.68 7.93 13.83
N ASN A 88 -4.40 7.59 13.96
CA ASN A 88 -3.55 8.05 15.05
C ASN A 88 -2.86 9.35 14.65
N ILE A 89 -3.05 10.38 15.46
CA ILE A 89 -2.50 11.70 15.24
C ILE A 89 -1.36 11.96 16.23
N ASN A 90 -0.21 12.40 15.73
CA ASN A 90 0.86 12.94 16.57
C ASN A 90 0.71 14.45 16.64
N LEU A 91 0.17 14.96 17.75
CA LEU A 91 0.02 16.40 17.93
C LEU A 91 1.38 17.07 18.09
N CYS A 92 1.58 18.12 17.31
CA CYS A 92 2.77 18.95 17.29
C CYS A 92 2.38 20.42 17.54
N HIS A 93 3.38 21.30 17.65
CA HIS A 93 3.18 22.77 17.73
C HIS A 93 2.19 23.27 18.80
N GLY A 94 2.11 22.57 19.94
CA GLY A 94 1.36 23.04 21.11
C GLY A 94 -0.16 22.83 21.05
N LEU A 95 -0.67 22.04 20.10
CA LEU A 95 -2.06 21.58 20.13
C LEU A 95 -2.33 20.76 21.40
N ASN A 96 -3.47 21.03 22.04
CA ASN A 96 -3.82 20.41 23.32
C ASN A 96 -4.40 19.00 23.16
N SER A 97 -5.21 18.78 22.12
CA SER A 97 -5.94 17.53 21.91
C SER A 97 -6.48 17.43 20.47
N TYR A 98 -6.95 16.25 20.08
CA TYR A 98 -7.67 16.03 18.82
C TYR A 98 -8.85 15.08 19.02
N LYS A 99 -9.83 15.14 18.12
CA LYS A 99 -10.92 14.17 18.04
C LYS A 99 -11.36 13.89 16.60
N TRP A 100 -11.76 12.64 16.38
CA TRP A 100 -12.49 12.24 15.18
C TRP A 100 -13.99 12.30 15.45
N VAL A 101 -14.71 13.15 14.72
CA VAL A 101 -16.13 13.43 14.96
C VAL A 101 -16.93 13.21 13.67
N TYR A 102 -18.11 12.61 13.76
CA TYR A 102 -19.01 12.54 12.60
C TYR A 102 -19.50 13.94 12.23
N ILE A 103 -19.66 14.24 10.94
CA ILE A 103 -20.10 15.57 10.49
C ILE A 103 -21.38 16.01 11.22
N LYS A 104 -22.37 15.12 11.33
CA LYS A 104 -23.67 15.35 12.01
C LYS A 104 -23.56 15.77 13.49
N ASP A 105 -22.41 15.53 14.12
CA ASP A 105 -22.16 15.82 15.53
C ASP A 105 -21.28 17.08 15.72
N LEU A 106 -20.70 17.64 14.65
CA LEU A 106 -19.83 18.83 14.71
C LEU A 106 -20.56 20.06 15.25
N ASP A 107 -21.79 20.32 14.78
CA ASP A 107 -22.56 21.49 15.21
C ASP A 107 -22.92 21.47 16.70
N LYS A 108 -22.99 20.25 17.26
CA LYS A 108 -23.25 19.97 18.67
C LYS A 108 -21.97 19.93 19.51
N PHE A 109 -20.79 19.95 18.87
CA PHE A 109 -19.52 19.84 19.54
C PHE A 109 -19.18 21.13 20.31
N PRO A 110 -19.01 21.09 21.64
CA PRO A 110 -18.76 22.29 22.44
C PRO A 110 -17.46 23.00 22.01
N GLY A 111 -17.55 24.32 21.77
CA GLY A 111 -16.38 25.13 21.41
C GLY A 111 -15.90 24.99 19.96
N PHE A 112 -16.64 24.28 19.10
CA PHE A 112 -16.35 24.22 17.66
C PHE A 112 -16.80 25.50 16.95
N LEU A 113 -15.85 26.20 16.32
CA LEU A 113 -16.07 27.55 15.77
C LEU A 113 -16.45 27.58 14.27
N SER A 114 -16.14 26.53 13.50
CA SER A 114 -16.32 26.51 12.04
C SER A 114 -17.70 25.97 11.60
N LYS A 115 -18.77 26.49 12.20
CA LYS A 115 -20.15 25.99 12.00
C LYS A 115 -20.70 26.26 10.59
N GLN A 116 -20.21 27.27 9.88
CA GLN A 116 -20.68 27.62 8.54
C GLN A 116 -20.40 26.53 7.50
N ILE A 117 -19.43 25.67 7.79
CA ILE A 117 -18.94 24.64 6.88
C ILE A 117 -19.72 23.32 7.03
N VAL A 118 -20.29 23.06 8.22
CA VAL A 118 -20.91 21.77 8.56
C VAL A 118 -22.01 21.38 7.57
N ARG A 119 -22.95 22.30 7.27
CA ARG A 119 -24.03 22.03 6.31
C ARG A 119 -23.53 21.62 4.94
N LYS A 120 -22.48 22.28 4.44
CA LYS A 120 -21.91 21.97 3.12
C LYS A 120 -21.17 20.64 3.13
N LEU A 121 -20.60 20.22 4.27
CA LEU A 121 -19.98 18.91 4.41
C LEU A 121 -21.02 17.78 4.41
N GLU A 122 -22.19 17.99 4.99
CA GLU A 122 -23.29 17.01 5.00
C GLU A 122 -23.82 16.70 3.59
N GLU A 123 -23.71 17.65 2.66
CA GLU A 123 -24.19 17.51 1.28
C GLU A 123 -23.29 16.61 0.41
N LEU A 124 -21.98 16.51 0.71
CA LEU A 124 -20.97 15.92 -0.18
C LEU A 124 -21.03 14.40 -0.41
N LYS A 125 -21.88 13.65 0.30
CA LYS A 125 -22.11 12.18 0.14
C LYS A 125 -20.90 11.38 -0.37
N LEU A 126 -19.81 11.41 0.40
CA LEU A 126 -18.45 10.95 0.01
C LEU A 126 -18.28 9.43 -0.17
N ASP A 127 -19.36 8.67 -0.28
CA ASP A 127 -19.34 7.20 -0.26
C ASP A 127 -18.77 6.58 -1.56
N ASN A 128 -18.63 7.35 -2.65
CA ASN A 128 -18.10 6.89 -3.94
C ASN A 128 -17.19 7.95 -4.58
N ILE A 129 -15.90 7.95 -4.25
CA ILE A 129 -14.92 8.86 -4.88
C ILE A 129 -14.44 8.25 -6.19
N THR A 130 -14.72 8.96 -7.28
CA THR A 130 -14.33 8.59 -8.63
C THR A 130 -13.11 9.39 -9.05
N ILE A 131 -12.02 8.73 -9.42
CA ILE A 131 -10.91 9.47 -10.05
C ILE A 131 -11.38 9.90 -11.44
N VAL A 132 -11.43 11.20 -11.72
CA VAL A 132 -11.66 11.76 -13.07
C VAL A 132 -10.40 12.49 -13.49
N LYS A 133 -9.85 12.11 -14.65
CA LYS A 133 -8.59 12.67 -15.14
C LYS A 133 -8.83 13.77 -16.18
N LYS A 134 -8.52 15.03 -15.82
CA LYS A 134 -8.53 16.18 -16.75
C LYS A 134 -7.14 16.80 -16.87
N VAL A 135 -6.33 16.34 -17.83
CA VAL A 135 -4.99 16.88 -18.07
C VAL A 135 -5.04 17.89 -19.22
N ASN A 136 -4.63 19.13 -18.96
CA ASN A 136 -4.50 20.17 -19.98
C ASN A 136 -3.04 20.27 -20.43
N LEU A 137 -2.69 19.62 -21.53
CA LEU A 137 -1.32 19.44 -22.04
C LEU A 137 -0.67 20.71 -22.66
N LYS A 138 -0.96 21.90 -22.13
CA LYS A 138 -0.23 23.12 -22.55
C LYS A 138 0.86 23.56 -21.57
N ASP A 139 0.84 23.09 -20.33
CA ASP A 139 1.88 23.44 -19.37
C ASP A 139 2.91 22.32 -19.30
N ASN A 140 4.03 22.58 -19.99
CA ASN A 140 5.36 22.01 -19.84
C ASN A 140 5.47 20.80 -18.89
N ILE A 141 5.83 19.64 -19.45
CA ILE A 141 6.49 18.55 -18.72
C ILE A 141 7.87 19.08 -18.28
N ALA A 142 7.87 19.94 -17.26
CA ALA A 142 9.03 20.14 -16.45
C ALA A 142 9.17 18.85 -15.64
N LYS A 143 10.27 18.11 -15.84
CA LYS A 143 10.75 17.21 -14.78
C LYS A 143 10.68 18.02 -13.50
N THR A 144 9.77 17.69 -12.59
CA THR A 144 9.96 18.14 -11.24
C THR A 144 11.21 17.40 -10.78
N ASN A 145 12.33 18.12 -10.71
CA ASN A 145 13.52 17.65 -10.00
C ASN A 145 13.23 17.45 -8.49
N GLU A 146 11.98 17.61 -8.06
CA GLU A 146 11.50 17.25 -6.74
C GLU A 146 11.54 15.72 -6.62
N LYS A 147 12.54 15.25 -5.87
CA LYS A 147 12.71 13.84 -5.50
C LYS A 147 11.46 13.38 -4.76
N VAL A 148 10.55 12.68 -5.44
CA VAL A 148 9.41 12.06 -4.76
C VAL A 148 9.97 11.00 -3.83
N GLU A 149 9.77 11.18 -2.53
CA GLU A 149 10.24 10.25 -1.52
C GLU A 149 9.56 8.88 -1.72
N MET A 150 10.36 7.81 -1.71
CA MET A 150 9.81 6.46 -1.82
C MET A 150 9.15 6.10 -0.48
N PRO A 151 7.86 5.72 -0.49
CA PRO A 151 7.16 5.39 0.74
C PRO A 151 7.72 4.10 1.36
N PRO A 152 7.56 3.90 2.67
CA PRO A 152 7.93 2.67 3.35
C PRO A 152 7.13 1.45 2.87
N SER A 153 7.74 0.27 3.01
CA SER A 153 7.20 -1.00 2.55
C SER A 153 6.08 -1.53 3.42
N LYS A 154 4.88 -1.70 2.84
CA LYS A 154 3.75 -2.36 3.52
C LYS A 154 4.06 -3.82 3.88
N HIS A 155 4.82 -4.49 3.03
CA HIS A 155 5.17 -5.91 3.22
C HIS A 155 6.24 -6.08 4.30
N ALA A 156 7.18 -5.13 4.42
CA ALA A 156 8.12 -5.12 5.55
C ALA A 156 7.39 -4.76 6.84
N TYR A 157 6.56 -3.71 6.84
CA TYR A 157 5.82 -3.27 8.03
C TYR A 157 4.94 -4.38 8.61
N SER A 158 4.14 -5.06 7.79
CA SER A 158 3.30 -6.19 8.22
C SER A 158 4.09 -7.36 8.84
N ARG A 159 5.41 -7.42 8.64
CA ARG A 159 6.32 -8.40 9.25
C ARG A 159 7.06 -7.92 10.48
N LEU A 160 7.16 -6.61 10.67
CA LEU A 160 7.72 -6.03 11.88
C LEU A 160 6.68 -5.92 12.99
N VAL A 161 5.44 -5.57 12.65
CA VAL A 161 4.32 -5.40 13.61
C VAL A 161 4.20 -6.56 14.63
N PRO A 162 4.27 -7.85 14.24
CA PRO A 162 4.18 -8.95 15.22
C PRO A 162 5.28 -8.92 16.28
N LEU A 163 6.43 -8.29 16.01
CA LEU A 163 7.53 -8.18 16.97
C LEU A 163 7.19 -7.28 18.16
N GLU A 164 6.34 -6.26 17.99
CA GLU A 164 5.87 -5.40 19.09
C GLU A 164 5.03 -6.18 20.12
N LEU A 165 4.33 -7.23 19.68
CA LEU A 165 3.59 -8.11 20.58
C LEU A 165 4.48 -9.15 21.26
N ILE A 166 5.60 -9.51 20.65
CA ILE A 166 6.53 -10.54 21.15
C ILE A 166 7.59 -9.93 22.08
N ASN A 167 8.00 -8.69 21.84
CA ASN A 167 9.13 -8.06 22.50
C ASN A 167 8.85 -6.57 22.75
N ASP A 168 8.75 -6.18 24.03
CA ASP A 168 8.45 -4.80 24.44
C ASP A 168 9.59 -3.80 24.14
N ASN A 169 10.76 -4.29 23.70
CA ASN A 169 11.96 -3.49 23.42
C ASN A 169 12.16 -3.18 21.92
N ILE A 170 11.09 -3.01 21.15
CA ILE A 170 11.18 -2.58 19.75
C ILE A 170 10.33 -1.33 19.53
N LYS A 171 10.86 -0.39 18.76
CA LYS A 171 10.13 0.78 18.25
C LYS A 171 10.20 0.77 16.73
N ILE A 172 9.06 0.74 16.06
CA ILE A 172 9.00 0.77 14.60
C ILE A 172 8.79 2.21 14.13
N GLU A 173 9.63 2.69 13.22
CA GLU A 173 9.60 4.04 12.65
C GLU A 173 9.37 3.99 11.14
N ASN A 174 8.91 5.11 10.55
CA ASN A 174 8.59 5.21 9.11
C ASN A 174 7.45 4.26 8.69
N ILE A 175 6.32 4.32 9.39
CA ILE A 175 5.17 3.44 9.15
C ILE A 175 4.46 3.82 7.84
N PRO A 176 4.14 2.86 6.96
CA PRO A 176 3.41 3.15 5.74
C PRO A 176 2.01 3.67 6.00
N ASN A 177 1.66 4.75 5.32
CA ASN A 177 0.30 5.29 5.33
C ASN A 177 -0.58 4.53 4.31
N THR A 178 -0.88 3.27 4.63
CA THR A 178 -1.73 2.36 3.82
C THR A 178 -2.91 1.78 4.62
N ILE A 179 -3.95 1.32 3.94
CA ILE A 179 -5.15 0.75 4.59
C ILE A 179 -4.76 -0.50 5.38
N ASP A 180 -3.83 -1.30 4.84
CA ASP A 180 -3.32 -2.47 5.54
C ASP A 180 -2.67 -2.06 6.89
N SER A 181 -1.93 -0.94 6.93
CA SER A 181 -1.36 -0.38 8.17
C SER A 181 -2.43 0.09 9.15
N TYR A 182 -3.52 0.71 8.67
CA TYR A 182 -4.64 1.11 9.52
C TYR A 182 -5.24 -0.09 10.26
N TYR A 183 -5.51 -1.19 9.57
CA TYR A 183 -6.03 -2.41 10.20
C TYR A 183 -5.06 -3.00 11.21
N LEU A 184 -3.77 -3.06 10.88
CA LEU A 184 -2.73 -3.56 11.80
C LEU A 184 -2.61 -2.69 13.07
N ASN A 185 -2.61 -1.37 12.92
CA ASN A 185 -2.46 -0.44 14.04
C ASN A 185 -3.70 -0.45 14.95
N ASN A 186 -4.90 -0.48 14.36
CA ASN A 186 -6.13 -0.60 15.15
C ASN A 186 -6.17 -1.91 15.94
N LEU A 187 -5.71 -3.02 15.33
CA LEU A 187 -5.61 -4.29 16.03
C LEU A 187 -4.64 -4.19 17.22
N LEU A 188 -3.44 -3.62 17.02
CA LEU A 188 -2.47 -3.41 18.10
C LEU A 188 -3.05 -2.55 19.24
N ASN A 189 -3.73 -1.45 18.92
CA ASN A 189 -4.37 -0.58 19.92
C ASN A 189 -5.39 -1.37 20.76
N ARG A 190 -6.26 -2.17 20.11
CA ARG A 190 -7.25 -3.01 20.81
C ARG A 190 -6.60 -4.06 21.72
N VAL A 191 -5.42 -4.56 21.36
CA VAL A 191 -4.67 -5.52 22.19
C VAL A 191 -4.14 -4.86 23.45
N ASN A 192 -3.68 -3.61 23.35
CA ASN A 192 -3.18 -2.85 24.50
C ASN A 192 -4.30 -2.55 25.52
N ASP A 193 -5.53 -2.37 25.04
CA ASP A 193 -6.70 -2.14 25.88
C ASP A 193 -7.36 -3.46 26.39
N HIS A 194 -6.84 -4.62 26.01
CA HIS A 194 -7.50 -5.91 26.26
C HIS A 194 -7.29 -6.43 27.68
N CYS A 195 -8.38 -6.85 28.32
CA CYS A 195 -8.35 -7.52 29.62
C CYS A 195 -8.01 -9.01 29.47
N SER A 196 -6.99 -9.49 30.19
CA SER A 196 -6.41 -10.84 30.03
C SER A 196 -7.36 -12.03 30.23
N ASN A 197 -8.52 -11.85 30.85
CA ASN A 197 -9.48 -12.92 31.12
C ASN A 197 -10.57 -13.08 30.04
N GLU A 198 -10.60 -12.22 29.03
CA GLU A 198 -11.60 -12.25 27.95
C GLU A 198 -11.04 -12.86 26.66
N CYS A 199 -11.90 -13.52 25.90
CA CYS A 199 -11.53 -13.99 24.56
C CYS A 199 -11.38 -12.79 23.63
N PHE A 200 -10.23 -12.64 22.99
CA PHE A 200 -10.02 -11.57 22.02
C PHE A 200 -10.76 -11.89 20.72
N PHE A 201 -11.48 -10.93 20.16
CA PHE A 201 -12.29 -11.10 18.96
C PHE A 201 -11.66 -10.36 17.77
N ILE A 202 -11.57 -11.00 16.60
CA ILE A 202 -11.24 -10.32 15.34
C ILE A 202 -12.31 -10.66 14.32
N ASP A 203 -12.92 -9.66 13.70
CA ASP A 203 -13.91 -9.91 12.66
C ASP A 203 -13.24 -10.53 11.41
N SER A 204 -13.90 -11.52 10.81
CA SER A 204 -13.46 -12.13 9.54
C SER A 204 -13.38 -11.11 8.40
N ASP A 205 -14.20 -10.06 8.43
CA ASP A 205 -14.15 -8.98 7.45
C ASP A 205 -12.88 -8.13 7.58
N GLU A 206 -12.37 -7.93 8.80
CA GLU A 206 -11.09 -7.22 9.00
C GLU A 206 -9.94 -7.98 8.32
N ILE A 207 -9.86 -9.31 8.51
CA ILE A 207 -8.84 -10.15 7.87
C ILE A 207 -9.04 -10.21 6.35
N SER A 208 -10.28 -10.24 5.88
CA SER A 208 -10.62 -10.20 4.46
C SER A 208 -10.12 -8.90 3.80
N ASN A 209 -10.35 -7.77 4.48
CA ASN A 209 -9.92 -6.45 4.04
C ASN A 209 -8.40 -6.25 4.16
N CYS A 210 -7.76 -6.81 5.18
CA CYS A 210 -6.32 -6.77 5.41
C CYS A 210 -5.75 -8.16 5.72
N TRP A 211 -5.37 -8.89 4.65
CA TRP A 211 -4.79 -10.23 4.82
C TRP A 211 -3.43 -10.22 5.55
N SER A 212 -2.76 -9.06 5.60
CA SER A 212 -1.55 -8.87 6.40
C SER A 212 -1.79 -9.15 7.89
N MET A 213 -3.04 -9.04 8.37
CA MET A 213 -3.42 -9.42 9.75
C MET A 213 -3.19 -10.91 10.03
N VAL A 214 -3.22 -11.80 9.03
CA VAL A 214 -2.90 -13.23 9.27
C VAL A 214 -1.49 -13.41 9.84
N ASN A 215 -0.56 -12.52 9.48
CA ASN A 215 0.82 -12.57 9.94
C ASN A 215 0.97 -12.23 11.45
N ILE A 216 0.01 -11.50 12.03
CA ILE A 216 0.04 -11.12 13.45
C ILE A 216 -0.55 -12.20 14.37
N LEU A 217 -1.38 -13.10 13.82
CA LEU A 217 -2.16 -14.06 14.60
C LEU A 217 -1.34 -14.87 15.60
N PRO A 218 -0.15 -15.42 15.27
CA PRO A 218 0.63 -16.20 16.23
C PRO A 218 1.06 -15.37 17.45
N ALA A 219 1.54 -14.15 17.22
CA ALA A 219 1.98 -13.23 18.25
C ALA A 219 0.81 -12.73 19.10
N LEU A 220 -0.31 -12.43 18.45
CA LEU A 220 -1.56 -12.03 19.09
C LEU A 220 -2.07 -13.11 20.05
N VAL A 221 -2.27 -14.34 19.55
CA VAL A 221 -2.76 -15.45 20.36
C VAL A 221 -1.81 -15.72 21.52
N TRP A 222 -0.50 -15.57 21.32
CA TRP A 222 0.48 -15.71 22.40
C TRP A 222 0.34 -14.64 23.50
N LYS A 223 0.09 -13.38 23.11
CA LYS A 223 -0.05 -12.24 24.02
C LYS A 223 -1.37 -12.26 24.79
N VAL A 224 -2.49 -12.52 24.10
CA VAL A 224 -3.85 -12.48 24.69
C VAL A 224 -4.35 -13.84 25.19
N GLY A 225 -3.65 -14.93 24.91
CA GLY A 225 -3.99 -16.30 25.32
C GLY A 225 -5.03 -16.98 24.43
N LYS A 226 -6.15 -16.31 24.13
CA LYS A 226 -7.25 -16.88 23.33
C LYS A 226 -7.85 -15.87 22.36
N VAL A 227 -7.98 -16.26 21.10
CA VAL A 227 -8.58 -15.48 20.02
C VAL A 227 -9.74 -16.25 19.40
N PHE A 228 -10.82 -15.55 19.06
CA PHE A 228 -11.92 -16.08 18.27
C PHE A 228 -12.02 -15.32 16.94
N LEU A 229 -12.06 -16.09 15.85
CA LEU A 229 -12.30 -15.63 14.49
C LEU A 229 -13.67 -16.17 14.04
N PRO A 230 -14.74 -15.35 14.03
CA PRO A 230 -16.06 -15.78 13.61
C PRO A 230 -16.08 -15.90 12.07
N GLY A 231 -16.09 -17.11 11.55
CA GLY A 231 -16.09 -17.34 10.11
C GLY A 231 -14.69 -17.49 9.50
N LYS A 232 -14.65 -18.06 8.30
CA LYS A 232 -13.47 -18.09 7.44
C LYS A 232 -13.39 -16.76 6.71
N PRO A 233 -12.25 -16.03 6.78
CA PRO A 233 -12.06 -14.84 5.95
C PRO A 233 -12.34 -15.17 4.49
N SER A 234 -13.03 -14.27 3.81
CA SER A 234 -13.32 -14.44 2.38
C SER A 234 -12.01 -14.57 1.60
N GLY A 235 -11.99 -15.48 0.62
CA GLY A 235 -10.84 -15.70 -0.25
C GLY A 235 -10.47 -14.42 -1.00
N CYS A 236 -9.21 -14.30 -1.42
CA CYS A 236 -8.81 -13.16 -2.23
C CYS A 236 -9.20 -13.37 -3.70
N SER A 237 -9.64 -12.29 -4.36
CA SER A 237 -10.02 -12.33 -5.78
C SER A 237 -8.93 -12.87 -6.70
N ILE A 238 -7.64 -12.71 -6.37
CA ILE A 238 -6.51 -13.13 -7.21
C ILE A 238 -6.08 -14.60 -7.00
N GLY A 239 -6.66 -15.33 -6.05
CA GLY A 239 -6.34 -16.75 -5.82
C GLY A 239 -6.69 -17.24 -4.40
N GLU A 240 -6.70 -18.56 -4.22
CA GLU A 240 -6.90 -19.17 -2.90
C GLU A 240 -5.75 -18.77 -1.96
N ARG A 241 -6.11 -18.15 -0.83
CA ARG A 241 -5.15 -17.85 0.24
C ARG A 241 -5.34 -18.90 1.32
N PRO A 242 -4.39 -19.84 1.51
CA PRO A 242 -4.63 -21.00 2.34
C PRO A 242 -4.48 -20.63 3.81
N MET A 243 -5.55 -20.10 4.42
CA MET A 243 -5.63 -19.94 5.87
C MET A 243 -5.25 -21.26 6.57
N ASP A 244 -5.69 -22.38 6.00
CA ASP A 244 -5.37 -23.74 6.45
C ASP A 244 -3.87 -24.01 6.57
N LEU A 245 -3.02 -23.47 5.67
CA LEU A 245 -1.57 -23.60 5.79
C LEU A 245 -1.06 -22.92 7.06
N TYR A 246 -1.52 -21.70 7.32
CA TYR A 246 -1.06 -20.92 8.47
C TYR A 246 -1.57 -21.52 9.79
N LEU A 247 -2.83 -21.94 9.82
CA LEU A 247 -3.39 -22.66 10.97
C LEU A 247 -2.66 -24.00 11.20
N LYS A 248 -2.31 -24.71 10.12
CA LYS A 248 -1.51 -25.94 10.22
C LYS A 248 -0.13 -25.66 10.80
N ILE A 249 0.58 -24.63 10.34
CA ILE A 249 1.88 -24.24 10.91
C ILE A 249 1.73 -23.96 12.41
N MET A 250 0.71 -23.19 12.82
CA MET A 250 0.47 -22.94 14.25
C MET A 250 0.17 -24.22 15.05
N LYS A 251 -0.68 -25.13 14.53
CA LYS A 251 -0.95 -26.45 15.13
C LYS A 251 0.31 -27.29 15.26
N ASP A 252 1.12 -27.35 14.20
CA ASP A 252 2.37 -28.12 14.18
C ASP A 252 3.32 -27.63 15.28
N PHE A 253 3.39 -26.31 15.52
CA PHE A 253 4.16 -25.75 16.63
C PHE A 253 3.54 -26.00 18.00
N GLY A 254 2.25 -26.36 18.10
CA GLY A 254 1.58 -26.77 19.34
C GLY A 254 0.43 -25.87 19.80
N PHE A 255 -0.02 -24.92 18.98
CA PHE A 255 -1.23 -24.14 19.27
C PHE A 255 -2.48 -25.01 19.17
N VAL A 256 -3.47 -24.74 20.02
CA VAL A 256 -4.76 -25.43 19.98
C VAL A 256 -5.69 -24.63 19.08
N ILE A 257 -6.23 -25.30 18.06
CA ILE A 257 -7.13 -24.66 17.09
C ILE A 257 -8.37 -25.52 16.93
N THR A 258 -9.51 -24.96 17.32
CA THR A 258 -10.82 -25.61 17.27
C THR A 258 -11.70 -24.89 16.27
N GLU A 259 -12.20 -25.62 15.26
CA GLU A 259 -13.18 -25.09 14.32
C GLU A 259 -14.58 -25.15 14.95
N ASN A 260 -15.35 -24.07 14.87
CA ASN A 260 -16.71 -24.00 15.42
C ASN A 260 -17.59 -23.09 14.54
N ASN A 261 -18.74 -23.59 14.08
CA ASN A 261 -19.73 -22.85 13.27
C ASN A 261 -19.12 -22.04 12.11
N GLY A 262 -18.11 -22.60 11.43
CA GLY A 262 -17.41 -21.96 10.33
C GLY A 262 -16.32 -20.95 10.73
N GLY A 263 -16.08 -20.74 12.03
CA GLY A 263 -14.97 -19.94 12.57
C GLY A 263 -13.92 -20.77 13.30
N PHE A 264 -12.94 -20.08 13.92
CA PHE A 264 -11.83 -20.70 14.62
C PHE A 264 -11.63 -20.10 16.01
N TYR A 265 -11.52 -20.96 17.02
CA TYR A 265 -10.89 -20.62 18.29
C TYR A 265 -9.41 -20.97 18.22
N LEU A 266 -8.57 -19.98 18.47
CA LEU A 266 -7.11 -20.11 18.51
C LEU A 266 -6.68 -19.90 19.95
N GLU A 267 -6.02 -20.91 20.52
CA GLU A 267 -5.58 -20.91 21.89
C GLU A 267 -4.07 -21.17 21.95
N LYS A 268 -3.40 -20.43 22.84
CA LYS A 268 -2.00 -20.65 23.15
C LYS A 268 -1.82 -22.09 23.63
N GLY A 269 -0.85 -22.78 23.05
CA GLY A 269 -0.41 -24.09 23.51
C GLY A 269 1.08 -24.14 23.83
N ASN A 270 1.63 -25.35 23.92
CA ASN A 270 3.02 -25.56 24.27
C ASN A 270 3.89 -25.66 23.01
N VAL A 271 4.79 -24.69 22.83
CA VAL A 271 5.61 -24.62 21.62
C VAL A 271 6.80 -25.57 21.68
N GLY A 272 6.66 -26.77 21.10
CA GLY A 272 7.51 -27.92 21.42
C GLY A 272 8.29 -28.59 20.28
N ILE A 273 8.19 -28.12 19.04
CA ILE A 273 8.88 -28.78 17.91
C ILE A 273 10.38 -28.45 17.84
N SER A 274 11.11 -29.22 17.03
CA SER A 274 12.52 -28.99 16.68
C SER A 274 12.76 -28.78 15.19
N GLU A 275 11.76 -29.08 14.34
CA GLU A 275 11.85 -28.96 12.90
C GLU A 275 10.48 -28.76 12.26
N ILE A 276 10.42 -27.97 11.19
CA ILE A 276 9.25 -27.82 10.31
C ILE A 276 9.71 -27.63 8.87
N THR A 277 8.98 -28.22 7.91
CA THR A 277 9.19 -28.00 6.47
C THR A 277 7.94 -27.37 5.87
N LEU A 278 8.10 -26.21 5.23
CA LEU A 278 7.02 -25.56 4.51
C LEU A 278 6.79 -26.27 3.16
N PRO A 279 5.53 -26.46 2.71
CA PRO A 279 5.23 -27.19 1.46
C PRO A 279 5.74 -26.47 0.21
N PHE A 280 5.86 -25.15 0.29
CA PHE A 280 6.45 -24.25 -0.72
C PHE A 280 7.07 -23.07 0.03
N PRO A 281 7.93 -22.24 -0.61
CA PRO A 281 8.56 -21.08 0.02
C PRO A 281 7.57 -19.93 0.27
N SER A 282 6.61 -20.18 1.16
CA SER A 282 5.52 -19.30 1.52
C SER A 282 6.03 -18.05 2.22
N PHE A 283 5.70 -16.89 1.68
CA PHE A 283 6.15 -15.59 2.21
C PHE A 283 5.58 -15.32 3.61
N THR A 284 4.29 -15.57 3.84
CA THR A 284 3.65 -15.43 5.16
C THR A 284 3.91 -16.64 6.06
N GLY A 285 3.97 -17.85 5.49
CA GLY A 285 4.27 -19.06 6.28
C GLY A 285 5.66 -19.02 6.90
N THR A 286 6.64 -18.45 6.19
CA THR A 286 8.00 -18.24 6.71
C THR A 286 8.03 -17.29 7.89
N SER A 287 7.39 -16.12 7.80
CA SER A 287 7.36 -15.17 8.91
C SER A 287 6.62 -15.73 10.13
N ILE A 288 5.48 -16.40 9.93
CA ILE A 288 4.75 -17.09 11.00
C ILE A 288 5.63 -18.14 11.70
N ALA A 289 6.33 -18.99 10.93
CA ALA A 289 7.23 -20.00 11.51
C ALA A 289 8.39 -19.36 12.30
N ILE A 290 8.92 -18.22 11.84
CA ILE A 290 9.94 -17.45 12.57
C ILE A 290 9.37 -16.94 13.90
N TYR A 291 8.20 -16.31 13.91
CA TYR A 291 7.58 -15.81 15.15
C TYR A 291 7.32 -16.93 16.14
N LEU A 292 6.75 -18.05 15.68
CA LEU A 292 6.52 -19.22 16.52
C LEU A 292 7.83 -19.78 17.08
N ALA A 293 8.92 -19.77 16.30
CA ALA A 293 10.22 -20.15 16.80
C ALA A 293 10.76 -19.17 17.86
N MET A 294 10.50 -17.86 17.73
CA MET A 294 10.83 -16.86 18.76
C MET A 294 10.08 -17.10 20.07
N LEU A 295 8.88 -17.67 20.00
CA LEU A 295 8.05 -18.01 21.16
C LEU A 295 8.43 -19.36 21.80
N SER A 296 9.30 -20.14 21.16
CA SER A 296 9.77 -21.44 21.66
C SER A 296 11.07 -21.33 22.45
N ASN A 297 11.25 -22.25 23.39
CA ASN A 297 12.52 -22.48 24.09
C ASN A 297 13.46 -23.45 23.32
N ASN A 298 12.96 -24.09 22.26
CA ASN A 298 13.72 -25.09 21.52
C ASN A 298 14.63 -24.47 20.45
N THR A 299 15.62 -25.25 20.02
CA THR A 299 16.30 -24.98 18.75
C THR A 299 15.45 -25.55 17.62
N ILE A 300 15.10 -24.73 16.63
CA ILE A 300 14.16 -25.09 15.56
C ILE A 300 14.80 -24.88 14.20
N ASN A 301 14.71 -25.89 13.33
CA ASN A 301 15.05 -25.76 11.91
C ASN A 301 13.77 -25.56 11.09
N ILE A 302 13.76 -24.55 10.24
CA ILE A 302 12.66 -24.23 9.34
C ILE A 302 13.17 -24.41 7.91
N HIS A 303 12.59 -25.35 7.18
CA HIS A 303 13.01 -25.73 5.83
C HIS A 303 12.07 -25.18 4.77
N ASN A 304 12.62 -25.01 3.56
CA ASN A 304 11.93 -24.47 2.39
C ASN A 304 11.37 -23.07 2.63
N VAL A 305 12.17 -22.19 3.25
CA VAL A 305 11.75 -20.83 3.57
C VAL A 305 11.71 -19.92 2.34
N SER A 306 10.86 -18.90 2.41
CA SER A 306 10.90 -17.75 1.52
C SER A 306 12.18 -16.95 1.72
N ILE A 307 12.73 -16.43 0.63
CA ILE A 307 13.96 -15.64 0.62
C ILE A 307 13.72 -14.22 0.07
N GLU A 308 12.46 -13.77 0.10
CA GLU A 308 12.07 -12.41 -0.28
C GLU A 308 12.87 -11.38 0.55
N PRO A 309 13.18 -10.20 -0.02
CA PRO A 309 13.92 -9.14 0.67
C PRO A 309 13.35 -8.79 2.05
N GLU A 310 12.04 -8.80 2.20
CA GLU A 310 11.37 -8.49 3.47
C GLU A 310 11.58 -9.58 4.55
N ILE A 311 11.78 -10.85 4.15
CA ILE A 311 12.17 -11.92 5.09
C ILE A 311 13.62 -11.74 5.52
N ILE A 312 14.52 -11.42 4.58
CA ILE A 312 15.93 -11.16 4.88
C ILE A 312 16.04 -9.99 5.86
N TYR A 313 15.26 -8.93 5.62
CA TYR A 313 15.16 -7.78 6.51
C TYR A 313 14.63 -8.15 7.90
N LEU A 314 13.53 -8.91 7.99
CA LEU A 314 12.99 -9.42 9.25
C LEU A 314 14.04 -10.21 10.05
N ILE A 315 14.78 -11.11 9.40
CA ILE A 315 15.85 -11.89 10.02
C ILE A 315 16.94 -10.95 10.58
N SER A 316 17.31 -9.90 9.85
CA SER A 316 18.30 -8.92 10.32
C SER A 316 17.84 -8.17 11.57
N VAL A 317 16.57 -7.76 11.61
CA VAL A 317 15.97 -7.09 12.78
C VAL A 317 15.95 -8.03 13.99
N ILE A 318 15.55 -9.29 13.79
CA ILE A 318 15.51 -10.30 14.86
C ILE A 318 16.90 -10.58 15.43
N LYS A 319 17.95 -10.62 14.58
CA LYS A 319 19.34 -10.71 15.06
C LYS A 319 19.70 -9.51 15.94
N ASN A 320 19.35 -8.30 15.50
CA ASN A 320 19.63 -7.08 16.25
C ASN A 320 18.85 -7.00 17.57
N LEU A 321 17.71 -7.69 17.69
CA LEU A 321 16.98 -7.88 18.96
C LEU A 321 17.66 -8.88 19.93
N GLY A 322 18.78 -9.51 19.55
CA GLY A 322 19.54 -10.44 20.39
C GLY A 322 19.16 -11.91 20.24
N TYR A 323 18.41 -12.27 19.19
CA TYR A 323 18.08 -13.67 18.89
C TYR A 323 19.14 -14.35 18.03
N LYS A 324 19.42 -15.62 18.33
CA LYS A 324 20.38 -16.40 17.56
C LYS A 324 19.70 -17.12 16.40
N ILE A 325 19.78 -16.51 15.23
CA ILE A 325 19.22 -17.04 13.99
C ILE A 325 20.32 -17.17 12.92
N LYS A 326 20.45 -18.38 12.35
CA LYS A 326 21.28 -18.64 11.16
C LYS A 326 20.36 -18.83 9.97
N PHE A 327 20.73 -18.25 8.84
CA PHE A 327 19.95 -18.35 7.61
C PHE A 327 20.87 -18.75 6.47
N ASP A 328 20.56 -19.87 5.83
CA ASP A 328 21.16 -20.31 4.59
C ASP A 328 20.17 -20.01 3.45
N LYS A 329 20.48 -18.96 2.68
CA LYS A 329 19.66 -18.50 1.55
C LYS A 329 19.60 -19.53 0.42
N ILE A 330 20.69 -20.27 0.18
CA ILE A 330 20.80 -21.23 -0.93
C ILE A 330 20.00 -22.49 -0.57
N ALA A 331 20.23 -23.03 0.63
CA ALA A 331 19.50 -24.20 1.12
C ALA A 331 18.04 -23.88 1.51
N ARG A 332 17.67 -22.59 1.62
CA ARG A 332 16.38 -22.11 2.14
C ARG A 332 16.06 -22.69 3.52
N VAL A 333 17.05 -22.63 4.41
CA VAL A 333 16.94 -23.12 5.79
C VAL A 333 17.21 -22.00 6.78
N ILE A 334 16.33 -21.87 7.78
CA ILE A 334 16.55 -21.05 8.96
C ILE A 334 16.76 -21.96 10.15
N LYS A 335 17.85 -21.75 10.89
CA LYS A 335 18.07 -22.39 12.19
C LYS A 335 17.96 -21.33 13.29
N PHE A 336 16.95 -21.48 14.13
CA PHE A 336 16.63 -20.57 15.21
C PHE A 336 17.00 -21.17 16.57
N LYS A 337 17.65 -20.38 17.44
CA LYS A 337 18.06 -20.81 18.79
C LYS A 337 17.81 -19.69 19.80
N GLY A 338 16.55 -19.46 20.17
CA GLY A 338 16.14 -18.59 21.27
C GLY A 338 16.79 -17.19 21.31
N LYS A 339 16.58 -16.47 22.41
CA LYS A 339 17.25 -15.19 22.69
C LYS A 339 18.51 -15.43 23.52
N THR A 340 19.63 -14.81 23.15
CA THR A 340 20.91 -14.95 23.87
C THR A 340 21.33 -13.69 24.62
N GLU A 341 20.84 -12.52 24.20
CA GLU A 341 21.22 -11.22 24.76
C GLU A 341 20.00 -10.29 24.83
N ASN A 342 20.02 -9.34 25.77
CA ASN A 342 19.03 -8.26 25.81
C ASN A 342 19.67 -6.96 25.34
N ASN A 343 19.38 -6.55 24.11
CA ASN A 343 20.05 -5.42 23.46
C ASN A 343 19.43 -4.06 23.79
N GLY A 344 18.62 -3.96 24.85
CA GLY A 344 17.82 -2.77 25.14
C GLY A 344 16.76 -2.51 24.07
N VAL A 345 16.25 -1.28 24.00
CA VAL A 345 15.24 -0.86 23.01
C VAL A 345 15.90 -0.68 21.65
N LEU A 346 15.41 -1.40 20.65
CA LEU A 346 15.84 -1.29 19.26
C LEU A 346 14.87 -0.41 18.48
N SER A 347 15.36 0.71 17.93
CA SER A 347 14.60 1.45 16.92
C SER A 347 14.84 0.84 15.54
N VAL A 348 13.76 0.55 14.81
CA VAL A 348 13.79 -0.08 13.50
C VAL A 348 12.98 0.76 12.53
N ARG A 349 13.64 1.26 11.49
CA ARG A 349 12.97 1.97 10.39
C ARG A 349 12.39 0.96 9.39
N VAL A 350 11.16 1.14 8.93
CA VAL A 350 10.64 0.36 7.78
C VAL A 350 11.38 0.79 6.51
N PRO A 351 11.94 -0.14 5.70
CA PRO A 351 12.63 0.18 4.46
C PRO A 351 11.64 0.66 3.39
N PHE A 352 12.12 1.27 2.31
CA PHE A 352 11.25 1.70 1.22
C PHE A 352 10.53 0.52 0.52
N ASP A 353 9.41 0.79 -0.14
CA ASP A 353 8.63 -0.21 -0.88
C ASP A 353 9.18 -0.44 -2.30
N ARG A 354 9.85 -1.59 -2.50
CA ARG A 354 10.33 -2.01 -3.84
C ARG A 354 9.22 -2.15 -4.88
N ASN A 355 7.97 -2.42 -4.48
CA ASN A 355 6.87 -2.52 -5.43
C ASN A 355 6.43 -1.13 -5.90
N VAL A 356 6.50 -0.12 -5.01
CA VAL A 356 6.28 1.27 -5.41
C VAL A 356 7.42 1.75 -6.32
N LEU A 357 8.67 1.36 -6.04
CA LEU A 357 9.81 1.63 -6.92
C LEU A 357 9.60 1.05 -8.34
N VAL A 358 9.15 -0.21 -8.46
CA VAL A 358 8.86 -0.81 -9.78
C VAL A 358 7.65 -0.17 -10.44
N THR A 359 6.64 0.23 -9.66
CA THR A 359 5.48 0.97 -10.19
C THR A 359 5.91 2.29 -10.83
N ARG A 360 6.79 3.01 -10.13
CA ARG A 360 7.43 4.24 -10.60
C ARG A 360 8.25 4.05 -11.86
N MET A 361 9.11 3.04 -11.84
CA MET A 361 9.91 2.66 -12.99
C MET A 361 9.04 2.43 -14.22
N VAL A 362 7.95 1.68 -14.07
CA VAL A 362 7.00 1.43 -15.17
C VAL A 362 6.30 2.72 -15.61
N SER A 363 5.82 3.54 -14.68
CA SER A 363 5.17 4.82 -14.98
C SER A 363 6.10 5.74 -15.79
N ASP A 364 7.34 5.94 -15.34
CA ASP A 364 8.30 6.82 -16.00
C ASP A 364 8.74 6.28 -17.37
N LEU A 365 8.90 4.97 -17.51
CA LEU A 365 9.22 4.35 -18.79
C LEU A 365 8.06 4.46 -19.79
N VAL A 366 6.80 4.29 -19.36
CA VAL A 366 5.63 4.49 -20.23
C VAL A 366 5.44 5.96 -20.60
N SER A 367 5.61 6.86 -19.62
CA SER A 367 5.37 8.30 -19.80
C SER A 367 6.47 9.01 -20.59
N TYR A 368 7.74 8.69 -20.28
CA TYR A 368 8.89 9.48 -20.69
C TYR A 368 9.97 8.66 -21.40
N GLY A 369 9.85 7.34 -21.45
CA GLY A 369 10.86 6.45 -22.03
C GLY A 369 12.17 6.39 -21.24
N ILE A 370 12.23 6.96 -20.04
CA ILE A 370 13.43 6.96 -19.21
C ILE A 370 13.06 6.93 -17.74
N PHE A 371 13.74 6.07 -16.97
CA PHE A 371 13.66 6.02 -15.53
C PHE A 371 15.05 6.21 -14.92
N GLU A 372 15.12 6.96 -13.83
CA GLU A 372 16.35 7.17 -13.09
C GLU A 372 16.09 7.25 -11.59
N TRP A 373 16.87 6.49 -10.82
CA TRP A 373 16.76 6.43 -9.38
C TRP A 373 18.13 6.42 -8.73
N PHE A 374 18.26 7.21 -7.67
CA PHE A 374 19.46 7.32 -6.84
C PHE A 374 19.11 6.95 -5.40
N ASN A 375 19.64 5.84 -4.90
CA ASN A 375 19.50 5.45 -3.50
C ASN A 375 20.63 4.53 -3.04
N GLU A 376 20.95 4.61 -1.75
CA GLU A 376 22.01 3.84 -1.10
C GLU A 376 21.53 2.45 -0.60
N GLU A 377 20.22 2.20 -0.65
CA GLU A 377 19.63 0.95 -0.20
C GLU A 377 19.54 -0.11 -1.33
N GLN A 378 19.77 -1.39 -0.98
CA GLN A 378 19.65 -2.52 -1.92
C GLN A 378 18.20 -2.67 -2.43
N HIS A 379 18.06 -2.86 -3.74
CA HIS A 379 16.76 -2.84 -4.42
C HIS A 379 16.27 -4.22 -4.90
N TYR A 380 17.13 -5.25 -4.92
CA TYR A 380 16.77 -6.64 -5.27
C TYR A 380 16.01 -6.76 -6.61
N LEU A 381 16.45 -6.04 -7.64
CA LEU A 381 15.82 -5.99 -8.97
C LEU A 381 16.60 -6.75 -10.04
N GLU A 382 17.61 -7.55 -9.69
CA GLU A 382 18.58 -8.11 -10.64
C GLU A 382 17.89 -8.91 -11.77
N GLU A 383 16.97 -9.81 -11.41
CA GLU A 383 16.23 -10.61 -12.40
C GLU A 383 15.33 -9.75 -13.30
N LEU A 384 14.71 -8.70 -12.73
CA LEU A 384 13.90 -7.76 -13.49
C LEU A 384 14.75 -6.96 -14.47
N LEU A 385 15.90 -6.44 -14.05
CA LEU A 385 16.81 -5.70 -14.92
C LEU A 385 17.36 -6.59 -16.04
N LEU A 386 17.72 -7.85 -15.73
CA LEU A 386 18.14 -8.81 -16.75
C LEU A 386 17.03 -9.10 -17.77
N PHE A 387 15.79 -9.24 -17.30
CA PHE A 387 14.63 -9.41 -18.18
C PHE A 387 14.39 -8.19 -19.07
N LEU A 388 14.42 -6.98 -18.51
CA LEU A 388 14.24 -5.75 -19.29
C LEU A 388 15.33 -5.56 -20.36
N ARG A 389 16.59 -5.95 -20.08
CA ARG A 389 17.65 -5.99 -21.11
C ARG A 389 17.29 -6.91 -22.28
N LYS A 390 16.72 -8.09 -22.00
CA LYS A 390 16.23 -9.01 -23.05
C LYS A 390 15.04 -8.45 -23.83
N CYS A 391 14.31 -7.49 -23.26
CA CYS A 391 13.24 -6.76 -23.93
C CYS A 391 13.76 -5.54 -24.72
N GLY A 392 15.07 -5.33 -24.81
CA GLY A 392 15.68 -4.24 -25.57
C GLY A 392 15.85 -2.93 -24.82
N PHE A 393 15.64 -2.90 -23.50
CA PHE A 393 15.92 -1.72 -22.68
C PHE A 393 17.43 -1.57 -22.42
N GLU A 394 17.94 -0.35 -22.52
CA GLU A 394 19.29 -0.03 -22.06
C GLU A 394 19.28 0.20 -20.56
N ILE A 395 20.15 -0.51 -19.83
CA ILE A 395 20.22 -0.41 -18.37
C ILE A 395 21.65 -0.07 -17.96
N TYR A 396 21.76 0.92 -17.09
CA TYR A 396 22.99 1.30 -16.39
C TYR A 396 22.68 1.19 -14.91
N SER A 397 23.33 0.27 -14.21
CA SER A 397 23.09 0.04 -12.80
C SER A 397 24.41 -0.19 -12.08
N ASP A 398 24.56 0.51 -10.96
CA ASP A 398 25.62 0.33 -9.98
C ASP A 398 25.01 0.30 -8.56
N ASN A 399 25.85 0.41 -7.53
CA ASN A 399 25.40 0.33 -6.14
C ASN A 399 24.50 1.48 -5.69
N TYR A 400 24.48 2.60 -6.41
CA TYR A 400 23.84 3.86 -6.00
C TYR A 400 22.81 4.38 -7.00
N ARG A 401 22.88 3.91 -8.25
CA ARG A 401 22.07 4.41 -9.35
C ARG A 401 21.51 3.28 -10.19
N ILE A 402 20.26 3.44 -10.58
CA ILE A 402 19.63 2.69 -11.67
C ILE A 402 19.16 3.70 -12.70
N LYS A 403 19.58 3.53 -13.95
CA LYS A 403 19.07 4.26 -15.10
C LYS A 403 18.61 3.25 -16.15
N ILE A 404 17.38 3.42 -16.61
CA ILE A 404 16.78 2.58 -17.64
C ILE A 404 16.30 3.49 -18.75
N VAL A 405 16.70 3.20 -19.98
CA VAL A 405 16.25 3.92 -21.18
C VAL A 405 15.47 2.92 -22.04
N ALA A 406 14.24 3.30 -22.36
CA ALA A 406 13.36 2.50 -23.19
C ALA A 406 13.79 2.56 -24.67
N PRO A 407 13.47 1.52 -25.46
CA PRO A 407 13.74 1.54 -26.89
C PRO A 407 12.94 2.65 -27.58
N ASN A 408 13.52 3.28 -28.61
CA ASN A 408 12.89 4.38 -29.34
C ASN A 408 11.67 3.94 -30.16
N GLN A 409 11.61 2.66 -30.53
CA GLN A 409 10.55 2.06 -31.33
C GLN A 409 10.14 0.74 -30.70
N VAL A 410 8.97 0.25 -31.10
CA VAL A 410 8.50 -1.10 -30.73
C VAL A 410 9.54 -2.13 -31.15
N VAL A 411 9.90 -3.02 -30.23
CA VAL A 411 10.93 -4.02 -30.46
C VAL A 411 10.33 -5.22 -31.16
N ILE A 412 10.86 -5.51 -32.36
CA ILE A 412 10.53 -6.69 -33.14
C ILE A 412 11.59 -7.75 -32.82
N GLN A 413 11.23 -8.72 -31.99
CA GLN A 413 12.13 -9.78 -31.54
C GLN A 413 11.40 -11.11 -31.36
N GLU A 414 12.15 -12.18 -31.11
CA GLU A 414 11.57 -13.43 -30.64
C GLU A 414 10.77 -13.21 -29.35
N ARG A 415 9.67 -13.94 -29.24
CA ARG A 415 8.74 -13.81 -28.11
C ARG A 415 9.49 -14.08 -26.79
N VAL A 416 9.56 -13.06 -25.94
CA VAL A 416 10.09 -13.19 -24.57
C VAL A 416 9.07 -13.78 -23.61
N VAL A 417 9.55 -14.37 -22.52
CA VAL A 417 8.71 -14.97 -21.47
C VAL A 417 8.87 -14.19 -20.18
N LEU A 418 7.83 -13.49 -19.76
CA LEU A 418 7.68 -12.91 -18.42
C LEU A 418 7.29 -14.03 -17.45
N ASN A 419 8.24 -14.50 -16.64
CA ASN A 419 8.05 -15.62 -15.72
C ASN A 419 8.02 -15.14 -14.26
N CYS A 420 6.82 -15.05 -13.70
CA CYS A 420 6.57 -14.64 -12.33
C CYS A 420 6.52 -15.85 -11.38
N GLY A 421 7.07 -15.70 -10.18
CA GLY A 421 7.12 -16.79 -9.21
C GLY A 421 7.75 -16.40 -7.87
N HIS A 422 8.13 -17.40 -7.08
CA HIS A 422 8.83 -17.18 -5.82
C HIS A 422 10.23 -16.59 -6.06
N PHE A 423 10.62 -15.58 -5.29
CA PHE A 423 11.95 -14.96 -5.39
C PHE A 423 13.07 -16.03 -5.37
N PRO A 424 14.05 -15.98 -6.30
CA PRO A 424 14.49 -14.81 -7.08
C PRO A 424 13.81 -14.60 -8.45
N LYS A 425 12.77 -15.38 -8.81
CA LYS A 425 11.97 -15.07 -10.01
C LYS A 425 11.36 -13.67 -9.91
N ILE A 426 10.90 -13.14 -11.05
CA ILE A 426 10.18 -11.86 -11.10
C ILE A 426 8.98 -11.93 -10.15
N CYS A 427 8.81 -10.90 -9.33
CA CYS A 427 7.76 -10.86 -8.34
C CYS A 427 6.38 -10.79 -9.01
N SER A 428 5.46 -11.67 -8.63
CA SER A 428 4.07 -11.65 -9.13
C SER A 428 3.35 -10.32 -8.86
N ASP A 429 3.79 -9.56 -7.84
CA ASP A 429 3.27 -8.20 -7.61
C ASP A 429 3.57 -7.21 -8.74
N TRP A 430 4.60 -7.47 -9.54
CA TRP A 430 4.99 -6.63 -10.66
C TRP A 430 4.30 -7.03 -11.96
N GLN A 431 3.66 -8.20 -12.00
CA GLN A 431 3.08 -8.76 -13.23
C GLN A 431 2.10 -7.81 -13.94
N PRO A 432 1.09 -7.20 -13.29
CA PRO A 432 0.18 -6.28 -13.98
C PRO A 432 0.91 -5.05 -14.56
N LEU A 433 1.88 -4.51 -13.81
CA LEU A 433 2.66 -3.33 -14.20
C LEU A 433 3.56 -3.65 -15.41
N LEU A 434 4.25 -4.79 -15.37
CA LEU A 434 5.11 -5.22 -16.45
C LEU A 434 4.31 -5.56 -17.71
N VAL A 435 3.09 -6.07 -17.60
CA VAL A 435 2.22 -6.25 -18.77
C VAL A 435 1.97 -4.90 -19.47
N ILE A 436 1.67 -3.83 -18.74
CA ILE A 436 1.50 -2.49 -19.33
C ILE A 436 2.77 -2.03 -20.05
N LEU A 437 3.91 -2.18 -19.37
CA LEU A 437 5.20 -1.79 -19.93
C LEU A 437 5.50 -2.57 -21.22
N LEU A 438 5.30 -3.89 -21.21
CA LEU A 438 5.60 -4.74 -22.36
C LEU A 438 4.63 -4.51 -23.52
N CYS A 439 3.33 -4.33 -23.27
CA CYS A 439 2.39 -3.94 -24.33
C CYS A 439 2.80 -2.61 -24.99
N HIS A 440 3.44 -1.70 -24.25
CA HIS A 440 3.91 -0.42 -24.78
C HIS A 440 5.12 -0.53 -25.70
N TYR A 441 5.96 -1.55 -25.52
CA TYR A 441 7.24 -1.65 -26.21
C TYR A 441 7.43 -2.92 -27.06
N LEU A 442 6.58 -3.93 -26.91
CA LEU A 442 6.68 -5.23 -27.60
C LEU A 442 5.39 -5.59 -28.35
N ILE A 443 5.54 -6.32 -29.46
CA ILE A 443 4.42 -6.83 -30.27
C ILE A 443 3.84 -8.13 -29.68
N SER A 444 4.68 -8.98 -29.09
CA SER A 444 4.23 -10.27 -28.57
C SER A 444 5.12 -10.73 -27.43
N PHE A 445 4.50 -11.22 -26.36
CA PHE A 445 5.21 -11.85 -25.26
C PHE A 445 4.33 -12.93 -24.62
N GLU A 446 4.99 -13.83 -23.91
CA GLU A 446 4.35 -14.84 -23.09
C GLU A 446 4.45 -14.45 -21.62
N LEU A 447 3.38 -14.70 -20.87
CA LEU A 447 3.34 -14.49 -19.43
C LEU A 447 2.98 -15.80 -18.73
N SER A 448 3.75 -16.13 -17.68
CA SER A 448 3.43 -17.18 -16.72
C SER A 448 3.52 -16.68 -15.28
N ASP A 449 2.57 -17.05 -14.42
CA ASP A 449 2.60 -16.75 -12.99
C ASP A 449 2.33 -18.00 -12.15
N ASP A 450 3.35 -18.49 -11.46
CA ASP A 450 3.28 -19.72 -10.66
C ASP A 450 2.68 -19.51 -9.25
N ILE A 451 2.36 -18.27 -8.86
CA ILE A 451 1.87 -17.93 -7.51
C ILE A 451 0.36 -17.75 -7.48
N PHE A 452 -0.21 -17.05 -8.47
CA PHE A 452 -1.61 -16.62 -8.42
C PHE A 452 -2.35 -16.95 -9.72
N GLU A 453 -3.17 -18.01 -9.67
CA GLU A 453 -3.91 -18.52 -10.83
C GLU A 453 -4.91 -17.50 -11.42
N ASN A 454 -5.43 -16.58 -10.60
CA ASN A 454 -6.44 -15.60 -11.01
C ASN A 454 -5.88 -14.18 -11.16
N ARG A 455 -4.55 -13.99 -11.23
CA ARG A 455 -3.93 -12.65 -11.39
C ARG A 455 -3.97 -12.09 -12.83
N PHE A 456 -4.84 -12.67 -13.66
CA PHE A 456 -5.10 -12.25 -15.04
C PHE A 456 -6.36 -11.39 -15.18
N GLN A 457 -7.00 -11.01 -14.07
CA GLN A 457 -8.26 -10.25 -14.06
C GLN A 457 -8.17 -8.88 -14.73
N ILE A 458 -7.02 -8.19 -14.62
CA ILE A 458 -6.80 -6.91 -15.28
C ILE A 458 -6.98 -6.95 -16.80
N PHE A 459 -6.79 -8.10 -17.44
CA PHE A 459 -6.77 -8.15 -18.91
C PHE A 459 -8.12 -7.82 -19.54
N SER A 460 -9.24 -8.08 -18.87
CA SER A 460 -10.55 -7.63 -19.36
C SER A 460 -10.64 -6.10 -19.42
N GLN A 461 -10.03 -5.41 -18.45
CA GLN A 461 -9.95 -3.95 -18.42
C GLN A 461 -8.94 -3.43 -19.45
N LEU A 462 -7.83 -4.13 -19.69
CA LEU A 462 -6.87 -3.72 -20.73
C LEU A 462 -7.44 -3.86 -22.13
N VAL A 463 -8.17 -4.94 -22.43
CA VAL A 463 -8.86 -5.10 -23.71
C VAL A 463 -9.96 -4.05 -23.87
N HIS A 464 -10.65 -3.68 -22.79
CA HIS A 464 -11.62 -2.58 -22.82
C HIS A 464 -10.96 -1.21 -23.06
N LEU A 465 -9.75 -1.01 -22.52
CA LEU A 465 -8.95 0.20 -22.71
C LEU A 465 -8.34 0.28 -24.12
N ASN A 466 -7.94 -0.85 -24.70
CA ASN A 466 -7.38 -0.95 -26.03
C ASN A 466 -7.68 -2.33 -26.67
N ASN A 467 -8.49 -2.31 -27.73
CA ASN A 467 -8.96 -3.50 -28.44
C ASN A 467 -7.90 -4.16 -29.34
N ASN A 468 -6.69 -3.58 -29.47
CA ASN A 468 -5.57 -4.17 -30.21
C ASN A 468 -4.82 -5.25 -29.42
N ILE A 469 -5.19 -5.48 -28.15
CA ILE A 469 -4.66 -6.59 -27.35
C ILE A 469 -5.44 -7.87 -27.66
N VAL A 470 -4.73 -8.89 -28.13
CA VAL A 470 -5.25 -10.25 -28.30
C VAL A 470 -4.66 -11.15 -27.22
N LEU A 471 -5.54 -11.83 -26.50
CA LEU A 471 -5.21 -12.71 -25.39
C LEU A 471 -5.41 -14.17 -25.79
N ASN A 472 -4.35 -14.97 -25.73
CA ASN A 472 -4.39 -16.39 -26.05
C ASN A 472 -3.98 -17.23 -24.83
N LYS A 473 -4.98 -17.65 -24.03
CA LYS A 473 -4.78 -18.46 -22.83
C LYS A 473 -4.27 -19.85 -23.21
N LYS A 474 -3.11 -20.26 -22.67
CA LYS A 474 -2.49 -21.57 -22.93
C LYS A 474 -2.77 -22.57 -21.82
N SER A 475 -2.79 -22.13 -20.56
CA SER A 475 -3.14 -22.92 -19.38
C SER A 475 -3.74 -22.00 -18.31
N SER A 476 -4.04 -22.54 -17.11
CA SER A 476 -4.51 -21.73 -15.97
C SER A 476 -3.54 -20.61 -15.61
N ASN A 477 -2.23 -20.90 -15.65
CA ASN A 477 -1.15 -20.00 -15.23
C ASN A 477 -0.37 -19.35 -16.38
N LYS A 478 -0.81 -19.50 -17.64
CA LYS A 478 -0.03 -19.10 -18.81
C LYS A 478 -0.87 -18.49 -19.93
N ILE A 479 -0.41 -17.36 -20.46
CA ILE A 479 -1.08 -16.61 -21.53
C ILE A 479 -0.05 -16.05 -22.51
N VAL A 480 -0.42 -16.03 -23.80
CA VAL A 480 0.30 -15.25 -24.81
C VAL A 480 -0.49 -13.98 -25.06
N ILE A 481 0.21 -12.85 -25.09
CA ILE A 481 -0.35 -11.53 -25.32
C ILE A 481 0.27 -11.01 -26.61
N ASP A 482 -0.58 -10.75 -27.60
CA ASP A 482 -0.20 -10.20 -28.89
C ASP A 482 -0.82 -8.80 -29.03
N TYR A 483 -0.03 -7.83 -29.47
CA TYR A 483 -0.45 -6.46 -29.76
C TYR A 483 -0.42 -6.25 -31.28
N CYS A 484 -1.59 -6.03 -31.87
CA CYS A 484 -1.76 -6.14 -33.32
C CYS A 484 -1.40 -4.86 -34.11
N ASP A 485 -1.21 -3.73 -33.44
CA ASP A 485 -0.90 -2.46 -34.09
C ASP A 485 0.50 -1.97 -33.71
N THR A 486 1.38 -1.79 -34.70
CA THR A 486 2.75 -1.32 -34.49
C THR A 486 2.91 0.18 -34.77
N SER A 487 1.84 0.86 -35.19
CA SER A 487 1.89 2.26 -35.62
C SER A 487 1.77 3.25 -34.46
N GLU A 488 1.11 2.87 -33.36
CA GLU A 488 0.97 3.67 -32.15
C GLU A 488 1.48 2.96 -30.89
N LYS A 489 2.00 3.75 -29.95
CA LYS A 489 2.39 3.28 -28.60
C LYS A 489 1.15 2.83 -27.82
N PHE A 490 1.30 1.85 -26.92
CA PHE A 490 0.19 1.35 -26.10
C PHE A 490 -0.43 2.45 -25.23
N GLY A 491 -1.75 2.55 -25.29
CA GLY A 491 -2.58 3.53 -24.58
C GLY A 491 -4.02 3.47 -25.10
N ILE A 492 -4.84 4.48 -24.78
CA ILE A 492 -6.17 4.63 -25.40
C ILE A 492 -5.99 5.05 -26.86
N PRO A 493 -6.53 4.31 -27.85
CA PRO A 493 -6.37 4.63 -29.27
C PRO A 493 -6.80 6.06 -29.59
N ALA A 494 -6.05 6.76 -30.44
CA ALA A 494 -6.34 8.16 -30.81
C ALA A 494 -7.75 8.34 -31.44
N GLU A 495 -8.30 7.27 -32.01
CA GLU A 495 -9.61 7.23 -32.66
C GLU A 495 -10.79 7.10 -31.67
N MET A 496 -10.55 6.77 -30.39
CA MET A 496 -11.62 6.75 -29.39
C MET A 496 -12.14 8.18 -29.13
N THR A 497 -13.40 8.42 -29.49
CA THR A 497 -14.02 9.74 -29.41
C THR A 497 -14.35 10.15 -27.96
N THR A 498 -14.37 11.46 -27.71
CA THR A 498 -14.69 12.11 -26.42
C THR A 498 -16.12 11.89 -25.90
N SER A 499 -16.90 11.02 -26.53
CA SER A 499 -18.31 10.76 -26.21
C SER A 499 -18.53 9.50 -25.36
N THR A 500 -17.48 8.71 -25.09
CA THR A 500 -17.55 7.53 -24.22
C THR A 500 -16.87 7.83 -22.89
N ASN A 501 -17.65 7.90 -21.80
CA ASN A 501 -17.10 7.80 -20.45
C ASN A 501 -16.56 6.38 -20.28
N LEU A 502 -15.26 6.26 -19.99
CA LEU A 502 -14.65 4.98 -19.66
C LEU A 502 -14.71 4.78 -18.15
N GLU A 503 -15.29 3.67 -17.72
CA GLU A 503 -15.43 3.32 -16.32
C GLU A 503 -14.59 2.07 -15.99
N PHE A 504 -13.70 2.18 -15.01
CA PHE A 504 -12.90 1.06 -14.51
C PHE A 504 -13.11 0.87 -13.01
N LYS A 505 -13.22 -0.39 -12.58
CA LYS A 505 -13.24 -0.77 -11.17
C LYS A 505 -11.83 -1.20 -10.75
N LEU A 506 -11.23 -0.57 -9.75
CA LEU A 506 -9.93 -0.99 -9.24
C LEU A 506 -10.07 -2.38 -8.57
N LEU A 507 -9.53 -3.42 -9.22
CA LEU A 507 -9.79 -4.82 -8.85
C LEU A 507 -8.95 -5.28 -7.64
N ASN A 508 -7.67 -4.90 -7.63
CA ASN A 508 -6.73 -5.12 -6.53
C ASN A 508 -5.63 -4.05 -6.58
N ILE A 509 -4.72 -4.08 -5.60
CA ILE A 509 -3.64 -3.10 -5.42
C ILE A 509 -2.84 -2.86 -6.70
N ARG A 510 -2.32 -3.93 -7.32
CA ARG A 510 -1.37 -3.80 -8.43
C ARG A 510 -2.07 -3.58 -9.76
N ASP A 511 -3.28 -4.14 -9.90
CA ASP A 511 -4.12 -3.86 -11.06
C ASP A 511 -4.55 -2.39 -11.09
N ALA A 512 -4.83 -1.82 -9.90
CA ALA A 512 -5.19 -0.42 -9.77
C ALA A 512 -4.08 0.51 -10.27
N ALA A 513 -2.83 0.26 -9.88
CA ALA A 513 -1.69 1.04 -10.37
C ALA A 513 -1.47 0.84 -11.87
N ALA A 514 -1.57 -0.39 -12.37
CA ALA A 514 -1.39 -0.69 -13.79
C ALA A 514 -2.43 0.02 -14.68
N ILE A 515 -3.72 -0.02 -14.32
CA ILE A 515 -4.75 0.67 -15.12
C ILE A 515 -4.62 2.20 -15.03
N LEU A 516 -4.22 2.73 -13.88
CA LEU A 516 -3.92 4.16 -13.73
C LEU A 516 -2.78 4.58 -14.67
N ILE A 517 -1.66 3.84 -14.70
CA ILE A 517 -0.55 4.10 -15.63
C ILE A 517 -1.01 3.99 -17.08
N ALA A 518 -1.72 2.92 -17.47
CA ALA A 518 -2.18 2.72 -18.84
C ALA A 518 -3.11 3.85 -19.33
N SER A 519 -3.92 4.40 -18.42
CA SER A 519 -4.83 5.51 -18.67
C SER A 519 -4.16 6.90 -18.60
N HIS A 520 -2.93 6.97 -18.11
CA HIS A 520 -2.28 8.23 -17.71
C HIS A 520 -1.97 9.16 -18.89
N GLN A 521 -1.89 8.66 -20.11
CA GLN A 521 -1.69 9.50 -21.31
C GLN A 521 -3.00 9.85 -22.04
N SER A 522 -4.13 9.31 -21.58
CA SER A 522 -5.43 9.55 -22.21
C SER A 522 -5.91 10.99 -22.06
N LYS A 523 -6.58 11.49 -23.11
CA LYS A 523 -7.30 12.76 -23.14
C LYS A 523 -8.78 12.61 -22.77
N LEU A 524 -9.25 11.38 -22.55
CA LEU A 524 -10.63 11.11 -22.14
C LEU A 524 -10.78 11.31 -20.63
N ASP A 525 -11.98 11.73 -20.23
CA ASP A 525 -12.43 11.62 -18.85
C ASP A 525 -12.68 10.12 -18.55
N ILE A 526 -11.97 9.61 -17.55
CA ILE A 526 -12.03 8.20 -17.15
C ILE A 526 -12.41 8.18 -15.68
N GLU A 527 -13.38 7.34 -15.34
CA GLU A 527 -13.92 7.16 -14.00
C GLU A 527 -13.37 5.88 -13.36
N PHE A 528 -12.75 6.01 -12.19
CA PHE A 528 -12.30 4.85 -11.41
C PHE A 528 -13.10 4.67 -10.12
N SER A 529 -13.65 3.48 -9.92
CA SER A 529 -14.35 3.09 -8.68
C SER A 529 -13.53 2.13 -7.82
N ASN A 530 -13.92 1.95 -6.55
CA ASN A 530 -13.26 1.06 -5.59
C ASN A 530 -11.82 1.49 -5.19
N LEU A 531 -11.65 2.80 -4.98
CA LEU A 531 -10.36 3.42 -4.68
C LEU A 531 -9.63 2.83 -3.47
N LEU A 532 -10.36 2.22 -2.53
CA LEU A 532 -9.77 1.55 -1.37
C LEU A 532 -8.78 0.45 -1.75
N GLN A 533 -8.96 -0.26 -2.87
CA GLN A 533 -7.97 -1.27 -3.29
C GLN A 533 -6.61 -0.65 -3.61
N PHE A 534 -6.57 0.59 -4.09
CA PHE A 534 -5.32 1.30 -4.34
C PHE A 534 -4.60 1.66 -3.03
N PHE A 535 -5.31 2.28 -2.08
CA PHE A 535 -4.73 2.74 -0.82
C PHE A 535 -4.30 1.62 0.14
N ARG A 536 -4.61 0.36 -0.18
CA ARG A 536 -4.03 -0.81 0.50
C ARG A 536 -2.54 -1.02 0.21
N GLY A 537 -1.97 -0.39 -0.82
CA GLY A 537 -0.55 -0.55 -1.10
C GLY A 537 0.18 0.63 -1.73
N TYR A 538 -0.49 1.77 -1.90
CA TYR A 538 0.10 3.04 -2.29
C TYR A 538 -0.41 4.12 -1.34
N GLU A 539 0.46 5.02 -0.90
CA GLU A 539 0.05 6.09 0.02
C GLU A 539 -0.70 7.18 -0.73
N THR A 540 -0.22 7.54 -1.92
CA THR A 540 -0.83 8.60 -2.74
C THR A 540 -0.87 8.21 -4.21
N LEU A 541 -1.65 8.94 -5.01
CA LEU A 541 -1.65 8.78 -6.47
C LEU A 541 -0.36 9.25 -7.10
N GLU A 542 0.24 10.29 -6.51
CA GLU A 542 1.58 10.72 -6.85
C GLU A 542 2.44 9.46 -6.82
N ASN A 543 2.46 8.68 -5.73
CA ASN A 543 2.91 7.27 -5.58
C ASN A 543 3.15 6.46 -6.87
N VAL A 544 2.17 6.54 -7.77
CA VAL A 544 2.12 5.77 -9.01
C VAL A 544 2.46 6.62 -10.24
N LEU A 545 1.88 7.80 -10.37
CA LEU A 545 1.94 8.58 -11.63
C LEU A 545 3.17 9.48 -11.77
N GLY A 546 3.78 9.91 -10.67
CA GLY A 546 5.04 10.67 -10.68
C GLY A 546 4.83 12.17 -10.74
N GLU A 547 3.59 12.58 -10.87
CA GLU A 547 3.13 13.96 -10.91
C GLU A 547 1.94 14.16 -9.97
N LYS A 548 1.62 15.43 -9.68
CA LYS A 548 0.47 15.81 -8.86
C LYS A 548 -0.83 15.49 -9.61
N VAL A 549 -1.76 14.83 -8.94
CA VAL A 549 -3.04 14.42 -9.52
C VAL A 549 -4.18 15.05 -8.71
N GLU A 550 -5.11 15.71 -9.38
CA GLU A 550 -6.32 16.23 -8.75
C GLU A 550 -7.45 15.19 -8.81
N LEU A 551 -8.15 15.01 -7.69
CA LEU A 551 -9.31 14.11 -7.60
C LEU A 551 -10.62 14.88 -7.52
N TYR A 552 -11.64 14.33 -8.16
CA TYR A 552 -13.00 14.88 -8.17
C TYR A 552 -13.92 13.88 -7.44
N SER A 553 -14.87 14.36 -6.64
CA SER A 553 -16.00 13.54 -6.21
C SER A 553 -17.13 13.76 -7.22
N TYR A 554 -17.55 12.73 -7.93
CA TYR A 554 -18.68 12.85 -8.85
C TYR A 554 -19.98 12.63 -8.07
N GLU A 555 -20.76 13.69 -7.86
CA GLU A 555 -22.17 13.53 -7.52
C GLU A 555 -22.90 13.14 -8.80
N LYS A 556 -23.40 11.90 -8.87
CA LYS A 556 -24.40 11.53 -9.89
C LYS A 556 -25.62 12.42 -9.63
N GLN A 557 -25.78 13.48 -10.42
CA GLN A 557 -26.97 14.33 -10.43
C GLN A 557 -28.22 13.50 -10.74
#